data_AF-A0AAD9V4C3-F1
#
_entry.id   AF-A0AAD9V4C3-F1
#
_cell.length_a   1.000
_cell.length_b   1.000
_cell.length_c   1.000
_cell.angle_alpha   90.00
_cell.angle_beta   90.00
_cell.angle_gamma   90.00
#
_symmetry.space_group_name_H-M   'P 1'
#
loop_
_entity.id
_entity.type
_entity.pdbx_description
1 polymer ?
#
loop_
_entity_poly.entity_id
_entity_poly.type
_entity_poly.pdbx_seq_one_letter_code
_entity_poly.pdbx_strand_id
1 'polypeptide(L)'
;MCTMYQQCKLIHADLSEYNMLWHEEKLWFIDVSQSVEPFHPHALEFLYRDCTNVVEFFSKCGVPNVVPAHELFNKVSELGVNCDKEDFLSQIRLYQAHDMTVGLRKNETLYDFEYFFNKEQAKA
;
A
#
# COMPACT_ATOMS: atom_id res chain seq x y z
N MET A 1 10.06 -2.15 -1.12
CA MET A 1 8.61 -2.03 -1.43
C MET A 1 8.03 -3.32 -1.98
N CYS A 2 8.53 -3.90 -3.10
CA CYS A 2 7.99 -5.14 -3.68
C CYS A 2 7.87 -6.30 -2.67
N THR A 3 8.91 -6.56 -1.87
CA THR A 3 8.86 -7.61 -0.83
C THR A 3 7.70 -7.42 0.16
N MET A 4 7.49 -6.20 0.64
CA MET A 4 6.43 -5.89 1.62
C MET A 4 5.04 -6.12 1.02
N TYR A 5 4.80 -5.64 -0.21
CA TYR A 5 3.52 -5.82 -0.88
C TYR A 5 3.29 -7.28 -1.35
N GLN A 6 4.24 -7.85 -2.08
CA GLN A 6 4.07 -9.11 -2.80
C GLN A 6 4.22 -10.32 -1.88
N GLN A 7 5.19 -10.30 -0.95
CA GLN A 7 5.48 -11.43 -0.06
C GLN A 7 4.80 -11.28 1.29
N CYS A 8 4.90 -10.10 1.92
CA CYS A 8 4.30 -9.86 3.24
C CYS A 8 2.82 -9.49 3.19
N LYS A 9 2.26 -9.21 1.99
CA LYS A 9 0.87 -8.75 1.80
C LYS A 9 0.54 -7.53 2.66
N LEU A 10 1.48 -6.59 2.73
CA LEU A 10 1.36 -5.36 3.51
C LEU A 10 1.72 -4.13 2.68
N ILE A 11 0.99 -3.06 2.94
CA ILE A 11 1.26 -1.71 2.47
C ILE A 11 1.65 -0.90 3.69
N HIS A 12 2.75 -0.15 3.61
CA HIS A 12 3.23 0.60 4.76
C HIS A 12 2.23 1.67 5.20
N ALA A 13 1.62 2.33 4.22
CA ALA A 13 0.62 3.37 4.38
C ALA A 13 1.10 4.62 5.14
N ASP A 14 2.39 4.76 5.40
CA ASP A 14 3.00 6.01 5.88
C ASP A 14 4.49 6.05 5.50
N LEU A 15 4.84 5.48 4.35
CA LEU A 15 6.26 5.39 3.97
C LEU A 15 6.75 6.75 3.47
N SER A 16 7.79 7.24 4.11
CA SER A 16 8.52 8.46 3.76
C SER A 16 9.97 8.32 4.22
N GLU A 17 10.80 9.32 3.91
CA GLU A 17 12.19 9.40 4.37
C GLU A 17 12.33 9.37 5.90
N TYR A 18 11.30 9.80 6.63
CA TYR A 18 11.29 9.80 8.10
C TYR A 18 11.15 8.39 8.69
N ASN A 19 10.52 7.47 7.94
CA ASN A 19 10.30 6.08 8.32
C ASN A 19 11.33 5.13 7.66
N MET A 20 12.44 5.70 7.17
CA MET A 20 13.55 4.99 6.56
C MET A 20 14.82 5.18 7.37
N LEU A 21 15.34 4.10 7.96
CA LEU A 21 16.63 4.11 8.66
C LEU A 21 17.74 3.55 7.78
N TRP A 22 18.88 4.25 7.75
CA TRP A 22 20.11 3.77 7.15
C TRP A 22 21.03 3.23 8.24
N HIS A 23 21.25 1.92 8.26
CA HIS A 23 22.09 1.26 9.26
C HIS A 23 22.84 0.09 8.64
N GLU A 24 24.15 0.00 8.90
CA GLU A 24 25.03 -1.07 8.37
C GLU A 24 24.92 -1.24 6.85
N GLU A 25 24.97 -0.12 6.11
CA GLU A 25 24.85 -0.09 4.63
C GLU A 25 23.54 -0.69 4.09
N LYS A 26 22.52 -0.79 4.95
CA LYS A 26 21.21 -1.31 4.62
C LYS A 26 20.13 -0.30 4.98
N LEU A 27 19.07 -0.34 4.18
CA LEU A 27 17.86 0.42 4.41
C LEU A 27 16.85 -0.43 5.18
N TRP A 28 16.33 0.14 6.27
CA TRP A 28 15.32 -0.46 7.14
C TRP A 28 14.06 0.38 7.14
N PHE A 29 12.90 -0.26 7.05
CA PHE A 29 11.60 0.39 7.24
C PHE A 29 11.16 0.22 8.69
N ILE A 30 10.69 1.30 9.29
CA ILE A 30 10.21 1.35 10.67
C ILE A 30 8.80 1.94 10.72
N ASP A 31 8.18 1.91 11.90
CA ASP A 31 6.83 2.44 12.13
C ASP A 31 5.75 1.83 11.20
N VAL A 32 5.70 0.49 11.21
CA VAL A 32 4.68 -0.30 10.50
C VAL A 32 3.35 -0.38 11.27
N SER A 33 3.16 0.46 12.28
CA SER A 33 1.97 0.43 13.14
C SER A 33 0.68 0.77 12.40
N GLN A 34 0.77 1.58 11.34
CA GLN A 34 -0.33 1.99 10.48
C GLN A 34 -0.42 1.19 9.17
N SER A 35 0.39 0.14 9.02
CA SER A 35 0.38 -0.67 7.80
C SER A 35 -0.94 -1.39 7.60
N VAL A 36 -1.38 -1.50 6.35
CA VAL A 36 -2.66 -2.10 5.98
C VAL A 36 -2.48 -3.25 5.00
N GLU A 37 -3.44 -4.16 4.99
CA GLU A 37 -3.52 -5.21 3.98
C GLU A 37 -4.03 -4.64 2.64
N PRO A 38 -3.67 -5.25 1.49
CA PRO A 38 -4.15 -4.84 0.16
C PRO A 38 -5.67 -4.78 -0.01
N PHE A 39 -6.43 -5.50 0.81
CA PHE A 39 -7.90 -5.51 0.78
C PHE A 39 -8.56 -4.32 1.48
N HIS A 40 -7.79 -3.47 2.16
CA HIS A 40 -8.31 -2.26 2.78
C HIS A 40 -8.96 -1.32 1.74
N PRO A 41 -10.09 -0.64 2.02
CA PRO A 41 -10.78 0.22 1.03
C PRO A 41 -9.93 1.30 0.37
N HIS A 42 -8.85 1.72 1.04
CA HIS A 42 -7.91 2.76 0.58
C HIS A 42 -6.49 2.23 0.35
N ALA A 43 -6.30 0.91 0.31
CA ALA A 43 -4.95 0.31 0.26
C ALA A 43 -4.13 0.81 -0.93
N LEU A 44 -4.68 0.81 -2.14
CA LEU A 44 -3.94 1.19 -3.34
C LEU A 44 -3.66 2.70 -3.38
N GLU A 45 -4.54 3.53 -2.80
CA GLU A 45 -4.26 4.95 -2.64
C GLU A 45 -3.07 5.18 -1.70
N PHE A 46 -3.04 4.46 -0.58
CA PHE A 46 -1.89 4.50 0.35
C PHE A 46 -0.61 4.01 -0.30
N LEU A 47 -0.66 2.92 -1.07
CA LEU A 47 0.50 2.42 -1.80
C LEU A 47 1.01 3.46 -2.82
N TYR A 48 0.12 4.12 -3.55
CA TYR A 48 0.51 5.16 -4.50
C TYR A 48 1.11 6.38 -3.81
N ARG A 49 0.58 6.77 -2.64
CA ARG A 49 1.17 7.82 -1.79
C ARG A 49 2.58 7.44 -1.34
N ASP A 50 2.77 6.22 -0.82
CA ASP A 50 4.08 5.71 -0.43
C ASP A 50 5.06 5.76 -1.62
N CYS A 51 4.63 5.34 -2.81
CA CYS A 51 5.46 5.41 -4.03
C CYS A 51 5.83 6.86 -4.38
N THR A 52 4.89 7.79 -4.26
CA THR A 52 5.10 9.21 -4.55
C THR A 52 6.12 9.82 -3.60
N ASN A 53 5.98 9.60 -2.28
CA ASN A 53 6.92 10.09 -1.27
C ASN A 53 8.34 9.59 -1.54
N VAL A 54 8.49 8.30 -1.85
CA VAL A 54 9.79 7.68 -2.16
C VAL A 54 10.41 8.30 -3.40
N VAL A 55 9.65 8.44 -4.49
CA VAL A 55 10.12 9.04 -5.74
C VAL A 55 10.53 10.49 -5.54
N GLU A 56 9.73 11.28 -4.82
CA GLU A 56 10.04 12.67 -4.53
C GLU A 56 11.30 12.84 -3.69
N PHE A 57 11.48 12.02 -2.65
CA PHE A 57 12.66 12.05 -1.81
C PHE A 57 13.94 11.81 -2.64
N PHE A 58 14.00 10.70 -3.40
CA PHE A 58 15.18 10.39 -4.19
C PHE A 58 15.42 11.38 -5.33
N SER A 59 14.35 11.93 -5.91
CA SER A 59 14.46 13.00 -6.92
C SER A 59 15.07 14.27 -6.32
N LYS A 60 14.64 14.68 -5.11
CA LYS A 60 15.21 15.84 -4.38
C LYS A 60 16.67 15.61 -4.00
N CYS A 61 17.07 14.38 -3.72
CA CYS A 61 18.46 14.00 -3.45
C CYS A 61 19.36 14.00 -4.71
N GLY A 62 18.81 14.25 -5.91
CA GLY A 62 19.59 14.31 -7.14
C GLY A 62 19.98 12.95 -7.70
N VAL A 63 19.27 11.87 -7.33
CA VAL A 63 19.48 10.54 -7.90
C VAL A 63 19.10 10.58 -9.38
N PRO A 64 19.97 10.15 -10.31
CA PRO A 64 19.62 10.11 -11.73
C PRO A 64 18.64 8.97 -12.02
N ASN A 65 17.77 9.16 -13.03
CA ASN A 65 16.86 8.14 -13.55
C ASN A 65 15.86 7.58 -12.52
N VAL A 66 15.37 8.41 -11.60
CA VAL A 66 14.27 8.01 -10.70
C VAL A 66 13.01 7.77 -11.53
N VAL A 67 12.45 6.56 -11.42
CA VAL A 67 11.21 6.18 -12.10
C VAL A 67 10.03 6.99 -11.56
N PRO A 68 9.04 7.36 -12.39
CA PRO A 68 7.86 8.06 -11.92
C PRO A 68 6.99 7.18 -11.01
N ALA A 69 6.20 7.82 -10.13
CA ALA A 69 5.43 7.13 -9.09
C ALA A 69 4.44 6.09 -9.64
N HIS A 70 3.80 6.33 -10.78
CA HIS A 70 2.87 5.38 -11.41
C HIS A 70 3.59 4.12 -11.90
N GLU A 71 4.81 4.26 -12.42
CA GLU A 71 5.62 3.13 -12.87
C GLU A 71 6.12 2.32 -11.67
N LEU A 72 6.56 2.99 -10.60
CA LEU A 72 6.92 2.33 -9.35
C LEU A 72 5.72 1.59 -8.75
N PHE A 73 4.53 2.21 -8.74
CA PHE A 73 3.30 1.59 -8.29
C PHE A 73 2.99 0.32 -9.08
N ASN A 74 3.07 0.38 -10.41
CA ASN A 74 2.83 -0.79 -11.27
C ASN A 74 3.86 -1.89 -11.04
N LYS A 75 5.12 -1.52 -10.79
CA LYS A 75 6.17 -2.49 -10.47
C LYS A 75 5.95 -3.17 -9.12
N VAL A 76 5.40 -2.46 -8.14
CA VAL A 76 5.11 -3.04 -6.81
C VAL A 76 3.83 -3.86 -6.84
N SER A 77 2.77 -3.33 -7.44
CA SER A 77 1.42 -3.90 -7.42
C SER A 77 1.15 -4.95 -8.50
N GLU A 78 1.91 -4.92 -9.60
CA GLU A 78 1.71 -5.76 -10.80
C GLU A 78 0.34 -5.55 -11.50
N LEU A 79 -0.36 -4.45 -11.21
CA LEU A 79 -1.70 -4.17 -11.74
C LEU A 79 -1.71 -3.59 -13.16
N GLY A 80 -0.58 -3.07 -13.65
CA GLY A 80 -0.45 -2.56 -15.03
C GLY A 80 -1.40 -1.41 -15.37
N VAL A 81 -1.66 -0.50 -14.41
CA VAL A 81 -2.54 0.66 -14.57
C VAL A 81 -1.87 1.68 -15.50
N ASN A 82 -2.55 2.13 -16.56
CA ASN A 82 -1.94 2.91 -17.64
C ASN A 82 -2.75 4.19 -17.90
N CYS A 83 -2.30 5.34 -17.40
CA CYS A 83 -2.91 6.66 -17.65
C CYS A 83 -2.07 7.84 -17.08
N ASP A 84 -2.53 9.07 -17.35
CA ASP A 84 -1.98 10.32 -16.81
C ASP A 84 -2.24 10.48 -15.29
N LYS A 85 -1.50 11.37 -14.61
CA LYS A 85 -1.47 11.48 -13.13
C LYS A 85 -2.82 11.68 -12.44
N GLU A 86 -3.67 12.58 -12.94
CA GLU A 86 -4.99 12.85 -12.34
C GLU A 86 -5.97 11.69 -12.58
N ASP A 87 -5.88 11.08 -13.77
CA ASP A 87 -6.67 9.90 -14.12
C ASP A 87 -6.24 8.68 -13.30
N PHE A 88 -4.97 8.61 -12.88
CA PHE A 88 -4.38 7.46 -12.18
C PHE A 88 -5.03 7.18 -10.83
N LEU A 89 -5.21 8.21 -10.02
CA LEU A 89 -5.88 8.07 -8.71
C LEU A 89 -7.34 7.64 -8.87
N SER A 90 -8.02 8.20 -9.87
CA SER A 90 -9.41 7.86 -10.16
C SER A 90 -9.53 6.41 -10.63
N GLN A 91 -8.62 5.95 -11.49
CA GLN A 91 -8.56 4.57 -11.95
C GLN A 91 -8.24 3.60 -10.80
N ILE A 92 -7.31 3.95 -9.91
CA ILE A 92 -7.02 3.18 -8.71
C ILE A 92 -8.26 3.01 -7.83
N ARG A 93 -8.99 4.11 -7.56
CA ARG A 93 -10.23 4.05 -6.77
C ARG A 93 -11.27 3.15 -7.40
N LEU A 94 -11.47 3.28 -8.72
CA LEU A 94 -12.42 2.45 -9.47
C LEU A 94 -12.03 0.97 -9.40
N TYR A 95 -10.75 0.67 -9.58
CA TYR A 95 -10.25 -0.70 -9.44
C TYR A 95 -10.51 -1.25 -8.04
N GLN A 96 -10.20 -0.49 -6.99
CA GLN A 96 -10.38 -0.91 -5.61
C GLN A 96 -11.85 -1.11 -5.24
N ALA A 97 -12.74 -0.20 -5.67
CA ALA A 97 -14.18 -0.36 -5.46
C ALA A 97 -14.72 -1.60 -6.19
N HIS A 98 -14.26 -1.86 -7.41
CA HIS A 98 -14.64 -3.06 -8.16
C HIS A 98 -14.12 -4.34 -7.47
N ASP A 99 -12.85 -4.37 -7.08
CA ASP A 99 -12.26 -5.54 -6.42
C ASP A 99 -12.91 -5.84 -5.07
N MET A 100 -13.27 -4.81 -4.28
CA MET A 100 -14.03 -5.01 -3.05
C MET A 100 -15.45 -5.54 -3.30
N THR A 101 -16.16 -5.06 -4.33
CA THR A 101 -17.52 -5.57 -4.65
C THR A 101 -17.49 -7.00 -5.18
N VAL A 102 -16.41 -7.41 -5.87
CA VAL A 102 -16.20 -8.79 -6.31
C VAL A 102 -15.71 -9.68 -5.15
N GLY A 103 -14.84 -9.16 -4.29
CA GLY A 103 -14.33 -9.84 -3.08
C GLY A 103 -15.40 -10.08 -2.02
N LEU A 104 -16.35 -9.17 -1.86
CA LEU A 104 -17.54 -9.33 -1.01
C LEU A 104 -18.44 -10.48 -1.47
N ARG A 105 -18.40 -10.89 -2.75
CA ARG A 105 -19.09 -12.12 -3.20
C ARG A 105 -18.34 -13.41 -2.85
N LYS A 106 -17.07 -13.33 -2.45
CA LYS A 106 -16.24 -14.49 -2.07
C LYS A 106 -16.10 -14.68 -0.56
N ASN A 107 -16.25 -13.62 0.24
CA ASN A 107 -16.04 -13.67 1.69
C ASN A 107 -17.36 -13.51 2.47
N GLU A 108 -18.20 -14.54 2.44
CA GLU A 108 -19.27 -14.74 3.44
C GLU A 108 -18.73 -15.29 4.78
N THR A 109 -17.42 -15.47 4.93
CA THR A 109 -16.78 -15.79 6.20
C THR A 109 -16.39 -14.51 6.93
N LEU A 110 -17.22 -14.16 7.91
CA LEU A 110 -17.01 -13.19 8.98
C LEU A 110 -15.51 -13.11 9.38
N TYR A 111 -14.91 -11.92 9.30
CA TYR A 111 -13.50 -11.68 9.60
C TYR A 111 -13.10 -12.26 10.96
N ASP A 112 -12.01 -13.04 11.00
CA ASP A 112 -11.53 -13.68 12.23
C ASP A 112 -11.24 -12.64 13.32
N PHE A 113 -10.66 -11.49 12.96
CA PHE A 113 -10.40 -10.42 13.93
C PHE A 113 -11.69 -9.83 14.53
N GLU A 114 -12.70 -9.53 13.71
CA GLU A 114 -14.00 -9.05 14.21
C GLU A 114 -14.71 -10.12 15.03
N TYR A 115 -14.62 -11.40 14.64
CA TYR A 115 -15.16 -12.52 15.40
C TYR A 115 -14.55 -12.59 16.80
N PHE A 116 -13.22 -12.53 16.92
CA PHE A 116 -12.54 -12.58 18.21
C PHE A 116 -12.77 -11.32 19.04
N PHE A 117 -12.77 -10.14 18.42
CA PHE A 117 -13.00 -8.86 19.10
C PHE A 117 -14.43 -8.78 19.68
N ASN A 118 -15.44 -9.14 18.90
CA ASN A 118 -16.84 -9.15 19.35
C ASN A 118 -17.10 -10.23 20.40
N LYS A 119 -16.43 -11.39 20.30
CA LYS A 119 -16.53 -12.47 21.29
C LYS A 119 -15.99 -12.08 22.66
N GLU A 120 -14.95 -11.24 22.71
CA GLU A 120 -14.41 -10.75 23.97
C GLU A 120 -15.28 -9.64 24.59
N GLN A 121 -15.97 -8.83 23.78
CA GLN A 121 -16.95 -7.87 24.28
C GLN A 121 -18.22 -8.53 24.85
N ALA A 122 -18.63 -9.68 24.31
CA ALA A 122 -19.83 -10.40 24.75
C ALA A 122 -19.68 -11.17 26.08
N LYS A 123 -18.49 -11.15 26.70
CA LYS A 123 -18.21 -11.77 28.01
C LYS A 123 -18.22 -10.79 29.19
N ALA A 124 -18.48 -9.50 28.94
CA ALA A 124 -18.58 -8.46 29.96
C ALA A 124 -20.03 -8.27 30.45
#